data_AF-A0A7C4GN27-F1
#
_entry.id   AF-A0A7C4GN27-F1
#
_cell.length_a   1.000
_cell.length_b   1.000
_cell.length_c   1.000
_cell.angle_alpha   90.00
_cell.angle_beta   90.00
_cell.angle_gamma   90.00
#
_symmetry.space_group_name_H-M   'P 1'
#
loop_
_entity.id
_entity.type
_entity.pdbx_description
1 polymer ?
#
loop_
_entity_poly.entity_id
_entity_poly.type
_entity_poly.pdbx_seq_one_letter_code
_entity_poly.pdbx_strand_id
1 'polypeptide(L)'
;MSFNDEYSNVVQYYSNPRVVEELFNYGQGRWIAIEGFSNKSDKRVFVRYDKDGTPLKFQSLEDVGGIMKRFWFVKPRSFYGSINKYGTLSKIEDLEDVSNIKCTTPTWDVDNEVDRWRETIKVCRLIVDELEKEGVIKSVYLKWSGRGCHIHLSEEAFSYDVLKKHQPLDIAFSIVEYIIRKIKPKLAELDTSAKIENKIDLKRVFTLPLSLHRQLNYSCVCFRPDDIENFDISWADPKNFHHEPVYTIFEKGEADELAEKALSEVGGYFKRERLTSSSEEREERKTEELGRFQVMALLQAARCFLLTGDIEKAKSFGLNRAIFYAWAKHRGVGAKPPGKRKAAKIREKPIEEEKKVFYVGNEAAYLSDDGWLMIGNMKQTPKDYDNQIVRRINEVVPYEEAWRKAIEYLKGFPKDVLLDQQKFFNQVYKPVRDSFIERVYKREKSLRKIY
;
A
#
# COMPACT_ATOMS: atom_id res chain seq x y z
N MET A 1 -24.61 13.11 20.38
CA MET A 1 -25.39 12.83 19.17
C MET A 1 -25.47 11.32 19.03
N SER A 2 -26.66 10.77 18.79
CA SER A 2 -26.80 9.34 18.52
C SER A 2 -26.19 9.01 17.15
N PHE A 3 -25.77 7.77 16.92
CA PHE A 3 -25.21 7.33 15.63
C PHE A 3 -26.20 7.49 14.45
N ASN A 4 -27.50 7.58 14.73
CA ASN A 4 -28.53 7.86 13.72
C ASN A 4 -28.63 9.36 13.36
N ASP A 5 -28.30 10.26 14.29
CA ASP A 5 -28.24 11.70 14.02
C ASP A 5 -27.06 12.02 13.09
N GLU A 6 -25.93 11.32 13.25
CA GLU A 6 -24.72 11.52 12.44
C GLU A 6 -24.96 11.13 10.97
N TYR A 7 -25.64 10.02 10.72
CA TYR A 7 -25.93 9.60 9.34
C TYR A 7 -26.99 10.48 8.67
N SER A 8 -27.95 11.02 9.42
CA SER A 8 -28.92 11.99 8.88
C SER A 8 -28.21 13.24 8.33
N ASN A 9 -27.17 13.73 9.02
CA ASN A 9 -26.35 14.84 8.53
C ASN A 9 -25.61 14.49 7.22
N VAL A 10 -25.15 13.25 7.06
CA VAL A 10 -24.51 12.77 5.83
C VAL A 10 -25.50 12.78 4.67
N VAL A 11 -26.73 12.27 4.90
CA VAL A 11 -27.79 12.28 3.88
C VAL A 11 -28.18 13.70 3.50
N GLN A 12 -28.30 14.60 4.48
CA GLN A 12 -28.58 16.01 4.24
C GLN A 12 -27.48 16.68 3.40
N TYR A 13 -26.21 16.40 3.71
CA TYR A 13 -25.07 16.92 2.94
C TYR A 13 -25.14 16.48 1.47
N TYR A 14 -25.38 15.19 1.21
CA TYR A 14 -25.53 14.67 -0.16
C TYR A 14 -26.88 15.00 -0.82
N SER A 15 -27.76 15.72 -0.13
CA SER A 15 -28.97 16.31 -0.74
C SER A 15 -28.70 17.71 -1.30
N ASN A 16 -27.52 18.28 -1.06
CA ASN A 16 -27.13 19.57 -1.63
C ASN A 16 -26.89 19.41 -3.15
N PRO A 17 -27.62 20.14 -4.02
CA PRO A 17 -27.47 20.04 -5.48
C PRO A 17 -26.04 20.28 -5.96
N ARG A 18 -25.31 21.23 -5.35
CA ARG A 18 -23.91 21.51 -5.70
C ARG A 18 -23.00 20.31 -5.44
N VAL A 19 -23.25 19.57 -4.36
CA VAL A 19 -22.46 18.37 -4.04
C VAL A 19 -22.78 17.25 -5.01
N VAL A 20 -24.07 17.05 -5.33
CA VAL A 20 -24.52 16.01 -6.27
C VAL A 20 -23.95 16.25 -7.67
N GLU A 21 -24.04 17.49 -8.15
CA GLU A 21 -23.52 17.90 -9.45
C GLU A 21 -22.00 17.69 -9.53
N GLU A 22 -21.26 18.07 -8.49
CA GLU A 22 -19.81 17.90 -8.48
C GLU A 22 -19.38 16.42 -8.49
N LEU A 23 -20.02 15.59 -7.67
CA LEU A 23 -19.77 14.14 -7.63
C LEU A 23 -20.05 13.50 -8.99
N PHE A 24 -21.16 13.89 -9.61
CA PHE A 24 -21.55 13.41 -10.93
C PHE A 24 -20.53 13.82 -11.97
N ASN A 25 -20.23 15.12 -12.08
CA ASN A 25 -19.36 15.70 -13.09
C ASN A 25 -17.94 15.10 -13.05
N TYR A 26 -17.32 14.99 -11.87
CA TYR A 26 -16.00 14.37 -11.77
C TYR A 26 -16.04 12.85 -11.94
N GLY A 27 -17.12 12.20 -11.52
CA GLY A 27 -17.29 10.74 -11.55
C GLY A 27 -17.64 10.18 -12.93
N GLN A 28 -17.97 11.01 -13.92
CA GLN A 28 -18.34 10.55 -15.26
C GLN A 28 -17.25 9.70 -15.91
N GLY A 29 -17.65 8.55 -16.48
CA GLY A 29 -16.75 7.60 -17.12
C GLY A 29 -15.81 6.86 -16.16
N ARG A 30 -15.88 7.11 -14.85
CA ARG A 30 -15.07 6.44 -13.83
C ARG A 30 -15.85 5.30 -13.19
N TRP A 31 -15.13 4.29 -12.74
CA TRP A 31 -15.67 3.26 -11.87
C TRP A 31 -15.84 3.83 -10.47
N ILE A 32 -17.08 3.83 -9.99
CA ILE A 32 -17.46 4.41 -8.71
C ILE A 32 -17.36 3.37 -7.60
N ALA A 33 -16.96 3.82 -6.43
CA ALA A 33 -17.05 3.04 -5.20
C ALA A 33 -17.60 3.89 -4.07
N ILE A 34 -18.21 3.23 -3.09
CA ILE A 34 -18.68 3.85 -1.87
C ILE A 34 -18.09 3.16 -0.65
N GLU A 35 -17.83 3.92 0.41
CA GLU A 35 -17.50 3.38 1.71
C GLU A 35 -18.48 3.91 2.75
N GLY A 36 -18.94 3.01 3.60
CA GLY A 36 -19.80 3.35 4.73
C GLY A 36 -19.63 2.37 5.88
N PHE A 37 -20.62 2.32 6.75
CA PHE A 37 -20.62 1.49 7.95
C PHE A 37 -21.82 0.54 7.96
N SER A 38 -21.56 -0.77 8.08
CA SER A 38 -22.62 -1.77 8.07
C SER A 38 -23.37 -1.81 9.40
N ASN A 39 -24.71 -1.75 9.31
CA ASN A 39 -25.58 -1.94 10.47
C ASN A 39 -25.50 -3.35 11.08
N LYS A 40 -24.95 -4.35 10.36
CA LYS A 40 -24.92 -5.75 10.80
C LYS A 40 -23.62 -6.17 11.46
N SER A 41 -22.50 -5.56 11.08
CA SER A 41 -21.17 -6.06 11.44
C SER A 41 -20.30 -5.06 12.19
N ASP A 42 -20.80 -3.85 12.45
CA ASP A 42 -20.06 -2.74 13.09
C ASP A 42 -18.69 -2.48 12.42
N LYS A 43 -18.61 -2.77 11.11
CA LYS A 43 -17.41 -2.67 10.29
C LYS A 43 -17.65 -1.78 9.09
N ARG A 44 -16.55 -1.17 8.63
CA ARG A 44 -16.52 -0.44 7.37
C ARG A 44 -16.70 -1.40 6.21
N VAL A 45 -17.52 -1.00 5.25
CA VAL A 45 -17.79 -1.76 4.03
C VAL A 45 -17.45 -0.89 2.84
N PHE A 46 -16.66 -1.45 1.93
CA PHE A 46 -16.27 -0.84 0.67
C PHE A 46 -17.03 -1.56 -0.45
N VAL A 47 -17.92 -0.84 -1.14
CA VAL A 47 -18.78 -1.40 -2.19
C VAL A 47 -18.36 -0.80 -3.53
N ARG A 48 -18.17 -1.68 -4.52
CA ARG A 48 -17.75 -1.29 -5.88
C ARG A 48 -18.63 -1.87 -6.98
N TYR A 49 -19.50 -2.81 -6.63
CA TYR A 49 -20.36 -3.54 -7.53
C TYR A 49 -21.76 -3.59 -6.94
N ASP A 50 -22.76 -3.65 -7.80
CA ASP A 50 -24.11 -4.02 -7.41
C ASP A 50 -24.23 -5.56 -7.24
N LYS A 51 -25.39 -6.02 -6.77
CA LYS A 51 -25.63 -7.44 -6.43
C LYS A 51 -25.48 -8.39 -7.62
N ASP A 52 -25.74 -7.90 -8.82
CA ASP A 52 -25.59 -8.63 -10.09
C ASP A 52 -24.14 -8.63 -10.61
N GLY A 53 -23.21 -7.97 -9.92
CA GLY A 53 -21.81 -7.83 -10.32
C GLY A 53 -21.53 -6.62 -11.20
N THR A 54 -22.55 -5.80 -11.54
CA THR A 54 -22.37 -4.61 -12.36
C THR A 54 -21.51 -3.57 -11.63
N PRO A 55 -20.44 -3.03 -12.24
CA PRO A 55 -19.65 -1.95 -11.65
C PRO A 55 -20.51 -0.72 -11.37
N LEU A 56 -20.36 -0.12 -10.20
CA LEU A 56 -21.05 1.14 -9.90
C LEU A 56 -20.52 2.25 -10.81
N LYS A 57 -21.43 3.06 -11.35
CA LYS A 57 -21.13 4.18 -12.24
C LYS A 57 -22.19 5.26 -12.11
N PHE A 58 -21.88 6.45 -12.59
CA PHE A 58 -22.87 7.51 -12.78
C PHE A 58 -23.23 7.65 -14.26
N GLN A 59 -24.51 7.65 -14.57
CA GLN A 59 -25.09 7.91 -15.89
C GLN A 59 -25.97 9.17 -15.87
N SER A 60 -26.60 9.48 -14.74
CA SER A 60 -27.30 10.74 -14.50
C SER A 60 -27.10 11.28 -13.07
N LEU A 61 -27.52 12.52 -12.82
CA LEU A 61 -27.44 13.15 -11.49
C LEU A 61 -28.21 12.35 -10.42
N GLU A 62 -29.32 11.71 -10.82
CA GLU A 62 -30.16 10.89 -9.96
C GLU A 62 -29.42 9.68 -9.41
N ASP A 63 -28.37 9.19 -10.09
CA ASP A 63 -27.61 8.01 -9.66
C ASP A 63 -26.88 8.24 -8.34
N VAL A 64 -26.42 9.47 -8.04
CA VAL A 64 -25.76 9.78 -6.77
C VAL A 64 -26.71 9.50 -5.60
N GLY A 65 -27.92 10.07 -5.66
CA GLY A 65 -28.97 9.82 -4.67
C GLY A 65 -29.52 8.39 -4.73
N GLY A 66 -29.57 7.79 -5.93
CA GLY A 66 -29.98 6.42 -6.17
C GLY A 66 -29.05 5.41 -5.46
N ILE A 67 -27.73 5.63 -5.51
CA ILE A 67 -26.74 4.81 -4.80
C ILE A 67 -26.91 4.96 -3.28
N MET A 68 -27.08 6.18 -2.77
CA MET A 68 -27.34 6.40 -1.33
C MET A 68 -28.56 5.62 -0.83
N LYS A 69 -29.65 5.62 -1.61
CA LYS A 69 -30.89 4.89 -1.30
C LYS A 69 -30.72 3.38 -1.43
N ARG A 70 -30.13 2.90 -2.53
CA ARG A 70 -29.92 1.48 -2.83
C ARG A 70 -29.03 0.81 -1.78
N PHE A 71 -27.99 1.51 -1.35
CA PHE A 71 -26.98 1.04 -0.40
C PHE A 71 -27.18 1.57 1.03
N TRP A 72 -28.39 2.01 1.39
CA TRP A 72 -28.68 2.60 2.72
C TRP A 72 -28.24 1.71 3.90
N PHE A 73 -28.26 0.39 3.72
CA PHE A 73 -27.89 -0.60 4.74
C PHE A 73 -26.38 -0.62 5.08
N VAL A 74 -25.54 -0.05 4.21
CA VAL A 74 -24.12 0.21 4.50
C VAL A 74 -23.86 1.66 4.88
N LYS A 75 -24.89 2.50 5.05
CA LYS A 75 -24.77 3.92 5.42
C LYS A 75 -23.64 4.63 4.67
N PRO A 76 -23.72 4.77 3.33
CA PRO A 76 -22.63 5.29 2.53
C PRO A 76 -22.24 6.69 3.02
N ARG A 77 -20.93 6.91 3.21
CA ARG A 77 -20.39 8.18 3.67
C ARG A 77 -19.44 8.79 2.66
N SER A 78 -18.62 7.97 2.00
CA SER A 78 -17.60 8.45 1.06
C SER A 78 -17.82 7.85 -0.31
N PHE A 79 -17.68 8.68 -1.33
CA PHE A 79 -17.63 8.28 -2.73
C PHE A 79 -16.20 8.37 -3.25
N TYR A 80 -15.83 7.40 -4.07
CA TYR A 80 -14.55 7.30 -4.72
C TYR A 80 -14.75 7.05 -6.22
N GLY A 81 -13.80 7.54 -7.03
CA GLY A 81 -13.73 7.27 -8.46
C GLY A 81 -12.37 6.69 -8.82
N SER A 82 -12.34 5.79 -9.79
CA SER A 82 -11.10 5.27 -10.37
C SER A 82 -10.25 6.37 -10.97
N ILE A 83 -8.92 6.18 -10.97
CA ILE A 83 -8.01 7.05 -11.74
C ILE A 83 -8.23 6.92 -13.26
N ASN A 84 -8.75 5.78 -13.70
CA ASN A 84 -9.07 5.50 -15.09
C ASN A 84 -10.47 6.03 -15.44
N LYS A 85 -10.60 6.57 -16.66
CA LYS A 85 -11.89 6.68 -17.35
C LYS A 85 -11.99 5.56 -18.38
N TYR A 86 -13.16 4.96 -18.48
CA TYR A 86 -13.44 3.79 -19.31
C TYR A 86 -14.43 4.14 -20.42
N GLY A 87 -14.34 3.45 -21.55
CA GLY A 87 -15.33 3.55 -22.62
C GLY A 87 -16.65 2.88 -22.23
N THR A 88 -16.57 1.68 -21.65
CA THR A 88 -17.71 0.89 -21.18
C THR A 88 -17.50 0.46 -19.72
N LEU A 89 -18.56 0.44 -18.92
CA LEU A 89 -18.57 -0.01 -17.52
C LEU A 89 -19.86 -0.79 -17.22
N SER A 90 -20.06 -1.91 -17.91
CA SER A 90 -21.29 -2.70 -17.80
C SER A 90 -21.06 -4.01 -17.03
N LYS A 91 -19.84 -4.52 -17.01
CA LYS A 91 -19.48 -5.78 -16.34
C LYS A 91 -18.05 -5.73 -15.79
N ILE A 92 -17.69 -6.71 -14.96
CA ILE A 92 -16.39 -6.75 -14.26
C ILE A 92 -15.24 -6.81 -15.26
N GLU A 93 -15.40 -7.54 -16.37
CA GLU A 93 -14.37 -7.72 -17.39
C GLU A 93 -13.97 -6.39 -18.05
N ASP A 94 -14.88 -5.42 -18.10
CA ASP A 94 -14.61 -4.10 -18.66
C ASP A 94 -13.54 -3.33 -17.84
N LEU A 95 -13.35 -3.69 -16.56
CA LEU A 95 -12.32 -3.11 -15.69
C LEU A 95 -10.94 -3.76 -15.86
N GLU A 96 -10.89 -4.98 -16.39
CA GLU A 96 -9.65 -5.72 -16.65
C GLU A 96 -9.15 -5.48 -18.09
N ASP A 97 -10.03 -5.08 -19.01
CA ASP A 97 -9.67 -4.76 -20.39
C ASP A 97 -8.92 -3.43 -20.46
N VAL A 98 -7.59 -3.53 -20.60
CA VAL A 98 -6.69 -2.39 -20.76
C VAL A 98 -7.06 -1.54 -21.97
N SER A 99 -7.59 -2.13 -23.05
CA SER A 99 -7.98 -1.37 -24.25
C SER A 99 -9.24 -0.52 -24.05
N ASN A 100 -10.01 -0.83 -23.00
CA ASN A 100 -11.21 -0.07 -22.62
C ASN A 100 -10.86 1.20 -21.81
N ILE A 101 -9.65 1.32 -21.27
CA ILE A 101 -9.18 2.52 -20.58
C ILE A 101 -8.92 3.61 -21.62
N LYS A 102 -9.67 4.72 -21.53
CA LYS A 102 -9.56 5.86 -22.46
C LYS A 102 -8.47 6.84 -22.02
N CYS A 103 -8.41 7.09 -20.73
CA CYS A 103 -7.41 7.98 -20.14
C CYS A 103 -7.26 7.66 -18.65
N THR A 104 -6.13 8.06 -18.08
CA THR A 104 -5.77 7.80 -16.68
C THR A 104 -5.22 9.08 -16.08
N THR A 105 -5.75 9.49 -14.94
CA THR A 105 -5.31 10.71 -14.22
C THR A 105 -4.00 10.44 -13.46
N PRO A 106 -2.85 11.01 -13.86
CA PRO A 106 -1.64 10.97 -13.05
C PRO A 106 -1.91 11.67 -11.72
N THR A 107 -1.59 10.98 -10.61
CA THR A 107 -1.94 11.44 -9.26
C THR A 107 -0.78 11.17 -8.31
N TRP A 108 -0.34 12.21 -7.61
CA TRP A 108 0.59 12.13 -6.48
C TRP A 108 -0.20 12.23 -5.19
N ASP A 109 -0.08 11.22 -4.34
CA ASP A 109 -0.78 11.15 -3.05
C ASP A 109 0.19 11.50 -1.92
N VAL A 110 -0.03 12.65 -1.28
CA VAL A 110 0.77 13.14 -0.15
C VAL A 110 -0.02 12.93 1.13
N ASP A 111 0.30 11.84 1.81
CA ASP A 111 -0.31 11.47 3.09
C ASP A 111 0.50 12.03 4.27
N ASN A 112 -0.19 12.65 5.24
CA ASN A 112 0.39 13.04 6.52
C ASN A 112 -0.65 12.94 7.65
N GLU A 113 -0.24 13.31 8.87
CA GLU A 113 -1.19 13.59 9.95
C GLU A 113 -1.95 14.89 9.66
N VAL A 114 -3.25 14.93 9.99
CA VAL A 114 -4.14 16.07 9.70
C VAL A 114 -3.60 17.37 10.27
N ASP A 115 -3.09 17.34 11.50
CA ASP A 115 -2.56 18.52 12.19
C ASP A 115 -1.27 19.06 11.55
N ARG A 116 -0.60 18.23 10.73
CA ARG A 116 0.61 18.58 9.98
C ARG A 116 0.29 19.00 8.54
N TRP A 117 -0.94 19.46 8.25
CA TRP A 117 -1.37 19.83 6.90
C TRP A 117 -0.47 20.87 6.22
N ARG A 118 0.13 21.81 6.97
CA ARG A 118 1.09 22.78 6.41
C ARG A 118 2.32 22.13 5.81
N GLU A 119 2.78 21.02 6.38
CA GLU A 119 3.88 20.23 5.81
C GLU A 119 3.44 19.48 4.56
N THR A 120 2.21 18.94 4.56
CA THR A 120 1.61 18.35 3.36
C THR A 120 1.61 19.36 2.21
N ILE A 121 1.18 20.59 2.48
CA ILE A 121 1.16 21.69 1.51
C ILE A 121 2.55 22.04 0.99
N LYS A 122 3.58 22.11 1.86
CA LYS A 122 4.98 22.31 1.42
C LYS A 122 5.46 21.23 0.46
N VAL A 123 5.07 19.98 0.71
CA VAL A 123 5.41 18.86 -0.17
C VAL A 123 4.64 18.94 -1.49
N CYS A 124 3.37 19.34 -1.45
CA CYS A 124 2.59 19.60 -2.65
C CYS A 124 3.22 20.70 -3.51
N ARG A 125 3.72 21.78 -2.91
CA ARG A 125 4.46 22.84 -3.60
C ARG A 125 5.67 22.29 -4.36
N LEU A 126 6.47 21.41 -3.74
CA LEU A 126 7.61 20.78 -4.43
C LEU A 126 7.20 19.99 -5.69
N ILE A 127 6.06 19.31 -5.66
CA ILE A 127 5.54 18.57 -6.83
C ILE A 127 5.07 19.55 -7.91
N VAL A 128 4.30 20.57 -7.53
CA VAL A 128 3.81 21.61 -8.45
C VAL A 128 4.98 22.30 -9.14
N ASP A 129 5.98 22.76 -8.38
CA ASP A 129 7.15 23.44 -8.92
C ASP A 129 7.93 22.55 -9.90
N GLU A 130 7.91 21.23 -9.72
CA GLU A 130 8.59 20.30 -10.62
C GLU A 130 7.78 20.06 -11.90
N LEU A 131 6.45 20.01 -11.82
CA LEU A 131 5.57 19.96 -12.99
C LEU A 131 5.67 21.24 -13.83
N GLU A 132 5.73 22.41 -13.18
CA GLU A 132 5.90 23.70 -13.88
C GLU A 132 7.24 23.78 -14.63
N LYS A 133 8.33 23.24 -14.06
CA LYS A 133 9.64 23.15 -14.73
C LYS A 133 9.61 22.24 -15.96
N GLU A 134 8.72 21.25 -15.97
CA GLU A 134 8.47 20.37 -17.10
C GLU A 134 7.40 20.93 -18.06
N GLY A 135 6.99 22.19 -17.88
CA GLY A 135 6.08 22.91 -18.78
C GLY A 135 4.60 22.65 -18.53
N VAL A 136 4.23 21.97 -17.44
CA VAL A 136 2.84 21.59 -17.15
C VAL A 136 2.28 22.47 -16.03
N ILE A 137 1.40 23.40 -16.38
CA ILE A 137 0.91 24.46 -15.48
C ILE A 137 -0.62 24.46 -15.41
N LYS A 138 -1.30 24.61 -16.55
CA LYS A 138 -2.77 24.82 -16.61
C LYS A 138 -3.56 23.59 -16.22
N SER A 139 -3.03 22.40 -16.51
CA SER A 139 -3.72 21.14 -16.30
C SER A 139 -3.48 20.52 -14.92
N VAL A 140 -2.82 21.22 -13.99
CA VAL A 140 -2.55 20.74 -12.64
C VAL A 140 -3.59 21.29 -11.66
N TYR A 141 -4.11 20.43 -10.79
CA TYR A 141 -4.97 20.83 -9.69
C TYR A 141 -4.68 20.04 -8.42
N LEU A 142 -5.05 20.59 -7.27
CA LEU A 142 -4.91 19.95 -5.98
C LEU A 142 -6.26 19.52 -5.44
N LYS A 143 -6.25 18.44 -4.66
CA LYS A 143 -7.42 17.88 -4.01
C LYS A 143 -7.11 17.49 -2.56
N TRP A 144 -7.62 18.23 -1.60
CA TRP A 144 -7.51 17.89 -0.19
C TRP A 144 -8.56 16.82 0.16
N SER A 145 -8.12 15.60 0.45
CA SER A 145 -9.00 14.44 0.67
C SER A 145 -9.43 14.23 2.13
N GLY A 146 -8.93 15.08 3.03
CA GLY A 146 -9.26 15.11 4.47
C GLY A 146 -8.07 14.83 5.37
N ARG A 147 -7.18 13.89 5.01
CA ARG A 147 -5.92 13.60 5.74
C ARG A 147 -4.65 13.96 4.97
N GLY A 148 -4.79 14.13 3.68
CA GLY A 148 -3.70 14.41 2.77
C GLY A 148 -4.19 15.26 1.62
N CYS A 149 -3.25 15.58 0.75
CA CYS A 149 -3.52 16.32 -0.46
C CYS A 149 -3.03 15.50 -1.65
N HIS A 150 -3.85 15.42 -2.67
CA HIS A 150 -3.49 14.79 -3.92
C HIS A 150 -3.20 15.89 -4.94
N ILE A 151 -2.10 15.76 -5.67
CA ILE A 151 -1.83 16.57 -6.85
C ILE A 151 -2.29 15.74 -8.04
N HIS A 152 -3.10 16.32 -8.90
CA HIS A 152 -3.64 15.68 -10.07
C HIS A 152 -3.20 16.45 -11.31
N LEU A 153 -2.75 15.71 -12.32
CA LEU A 153 -2.64 16.22 -13.68
C LEU A 153 -3.90 15.77 -14.43
N SER A 154 -4.62 16.70 -15.07
CA SER A 154 -5.79 16.36 -15.87
C SER A 154 -5.42 15.35 -16.94
N GLU A 155 -6.17 14.26 -17.00
CA GLU A 155 -6.01 13.24 -18.04
C GLU A 155 -6.37 13.75 -19.45
N GLU A 156 -7.03 14.90 -19.55
CA GLU A 156 -7.36 15.57 -20.80
C GLU A 156 -6.19 16.42 -21.35
N ALA A 157 -5.10 16.55 -20.59
CA ALA A 157 -3.90 17.27 -20.98
C ALA A 157 -3.05 16.53 -22.03
N PHE A 158 -3.36 15.26 -22.31
CA PHE A 158 -2.64 14.45 -23.29
C PHE A 158 -3.30 14.53 -24.66
N SER A 159 -2.51 14.68 -25.71
CA SER A 159 -3.03 14.66 -27.07
C SER A 159 -3.45 13.26 -27.50
N TYR A 160 -4.25 13.21 -28.57
CA TYR A 160 -4.63 11.95 -29.19
C TYR A 160 -3.41 11.16 -29.71
N ASP A 161 -2.37 11.85 -30.17
CA ASP A 161 -1.19 11.21 -30.74
C ASP A 161 -0.38 10.46 -29.68
N VAL A 162 -0.25 11.02 -28.48
CA VAL A 162 0.39 10.35 -27.33
C VAL A 162 -0.46 9.16 -26.86
N LEU A 163 -1.77 9.37 -26.67
CA LEU A 163 -2.68 8.31 -26.21
C LEU A 163 -2.86 7.16 -27.21
N LYS A 164 -2.61 7.41 -28.51
CA LYS A 164 -2.61 6.37 -29.55
C LYS A 164 -1.33 5.53 -29.53
N LYS A 165 -0.20 6.12 -29.15
CA LYS A 165 1.11 5.44 -29.13
C LYS A 165 1.32 4.66 -27.83
N HIS A 166 0.87 5.19 -26.71
CA HIS A 166 1.17 4.69 -25.37
C HIS A 166 -0.10 4.46 -24.57
N GLN A 167 -0.08 3.44 -23.71
CA GLN A 167 -1.22 3.18 -22.84
C GLN A 167 -1.37 4.31 -21.80
N PRO A 168 -2.56 4.94 -21.63
CA PRO A 168 -2.86 5.84 -20.51
C PRO A 168 -2.25 5.50 -19.13
N LEU A 169 -2.32 4.25 -18.70
CA LEU A 169 -1.80 3.79 -17.41
C LEU A 169 -0.26 3.80 -17.40
N ASP A 170 0.38 3.50 -18.54
CA ASP A 170 1.83 3.61 -18.70
C ASP A 170 2.28 5.07 -18.60
N ILE A 171 1.56 5.98 -19.27
CA ILE A 171 1.82 7.42 -19.21
C ILE A 171 1.71 7.91 -17.75
N ALA A 172 0.57 7.65 -17.11
CA ALA A 172 0.32 8.11 -15.74
C ALA A 172 1.34 7.56 -14.74
N PHE A 173 1.65 6.26 -14.82
CA PHE A 173 2.67 5.65 -13.97
C PHE A 173 4.04 6.29 -14.17
N SER A 174 4.47 6.45 -15.42
CA SER A 174 5.79 6.97 -15.77
C SER A 174 5.96 8.40 -15.25
N ILE A 175 4.98 9.27 -15.51
CA ILE A 175 5.02 10.68 -15.08
C ILE A 175 5.07 10.78 -13.56
N VAL A 176 4.23 10.02 -12.85
CA VAL A 176 4.19 10.06 -11.38
C VAL A 176 5.54 9.66 -10.79
N GLU A 177 6.11 8.56 -11.26
CA GLU A 177 7.43 8.08 -10.81
C GLU A 177 8.56 9.04 -11.20
N TYR A 178 8.53 9.60 -12.41
CA TYR A 178 9.52 10.56 -12.90
C TYR A 178 9.60 11.77 -11.98
N ILE A 179 8.46 12.40 -11.68
CA ILE A 179 8.41 13.57 -10.78
C ILE A 179 8.83 13.18 -9.36
N ILE A 180 8.40 12.03 -8.83
CA ILE A 180 8.86 11.53 -7.52
C ILE A 180 10.39 11.42 -7.47
N ARG A 181 11.02 10.88 -8.52
CA ARG A 181 12.49 10.76 -8.59
C ARG A 181 13.18 12.12 -8.60
N LYS A 182 12.63 13.11 -9.31
CA LYS A 182 13.20 14.47 -9.38
C LYS A 182 13.12 15.22 -8.07
N ILE A 183 12.00 15.12 -7.34
CA ILE A 183 11.82 15.86 -6.08
C ILE A 183 12.47 15.18 -4.88
N LYS A 184 12.83 13.90 -4.99
CA LYS A 184 13.36 13.09 -3.88
C LYS A 184 14.53 13.75 -3.12
N PRO A 185 15.52 14.38 -3.76
CA PRO A 185 16.58 15.09 -3.04
C PRO A 185 16.05 16.25 -2.19
N LYS A 186 15.18 17.11 -2.77
CA LYS A 186 14.57 18.25 -2.08
C LYS A 186 13.63 17.80 -0.96
N LEU A 187 12.90 16.70 -1.16
CA LEU A 187 12.03 16.11 -0.15
C LEU A 187 12.82 15.63 1.07
N ALA A 188 14.04 15.11 0.87
CA ALA A 188 14.91 14.66 1.96
C ALA A 188 15.49 15.80 2.82
N GLU A 189 15.49 17.03 2.29
CA GLU A 189 15.91 18.24 3.01
C GLU A 189 14.78 18.82 3.89
N LEU A 190 13.53 18.42 3.66
CA LEU A 190 12.39 18.84 4.47
C LEU A 190 12.28 18.02 5.75
N ASP A 191 12.11 18.69 6.88
CA ASP A 191 11.68 18.04 8.13
C ASP A 191 10.17 17.73 8.06
N THR A 192 9.84 16.62 7.41
CA THR A 192 8.46 16.18 7.20
C THR A 192 8.31 14.67 7.39
N SER A 193 7.17 14.24 7.92
CA SER A 193 6.77 12.83 7.94
C SER A 193 5.95 12.42 6.71
N ALA A 194 5.68 13.35 5.80
CA ALA A 194 4.86 13.10 4.62
C ALA A 194 5.51 12.03 3.73
N LYS A 195 4.67 11.12 3.23
CA LYS A 195 5.09 10.06 2.32
C LYS A 195 4.52 10.31 0.93
N ILE A 196 5.36 10.12 -0.08
CA ILE A 196 4.96 10.17 -1.48
C ILE A 196 5.40 8.85 -2.10
N GLU A 197 4.43 8.11 -2.62
CA GLU A 197 4.65 6.84 -3.30
C GLU A 197 3.84 6.85 -4.59
N ASN A 198 4.35 6.19 -5.64
CA ASN A 198 3.59 5.99 -6.85
C ASN A 198 2.49 4.93 -6.59
N LYS A 199 1.25 5.40 -6.41
CA LYS A 199 0.07 4.56 -6.17
C LYS A 199 -0.72 4.24 -7.45
N ILE A 200 -0.21 4.58 -8.63
CA ILE A 200 -0.86 4.25 -9.91
C ILE A 200 -1.00 2.73 -10.02
N ASP A 201 -2.23 2.28 -10.19
CA ASP A 201 -2.64 0.87 -10.22
C ASP A 201 -3.93 0.77 -11.02
N LEU A 202 -4.11 -0.34 -11.74
CA LEU A 202 -5.25 -0.58 -12.64
C LEU A 202 -6.62 -0.33 -11.97
N LYS A 203 -6.74 -0.59 -10.67
CA LYS A 203 -7.99 -0.46 -9.90
C LYS A 203 -7.90 0.59 -8.80
N ARG A 204 -6.94 1.53 -8.90
CA ARG A 204 -6.79 2.62 -7.93
C ARG A 204 -8.02 3.54 -7.99
N VAL A 205 -8.55 3.85 -6.82
CA VAL A 205 -9.62 4.83 -6.63
C VAL A 205 -9.18 5.91 -5.64
N PHE A 206 -9.66 7.13 -5.83
CA PHE A 206 -9.49 8.26 -4.91
C PHE A 206 -10.83 8.91 -4.59
N THR A 207 -10.91 9.58 -3.45
CA THR A 207 -12.13 10.29 -3.01
C THR A 207 -12.55 11.32 -4.05
N LEU A 208 -13.83 11.33 -4.42
CA LEU A 208 -14.38 12.30 -5.37
C LEU A 208 -14.39 13.71 -4.76
N PRO A 209 -14.28 14.79 -5.55
CA PRO A 209 -14.56 16.15 -5.09
C PRO A 209 -15.92 16.25 -4.41
N LEU A 210 -15.97 17.04 -3.34
CA LEU A 210 -17.08 17.20 -2.39
C LEU A 210 -17.59 15.93 -1.72
N SER A 211 -17.02 14.75 -1.93
CA SER A 211 -17.30 13.60 -1.08
C SER A 211 -16.81 13.86 0.34
N LEU A 212 -17.58 13.46 1.35
CA LEU A 212 -17.14 13.44 2.73
C LEU A 212 -16.02 12.41 2.92
N HIS A 213 -15.05 12.76 3.76
CA HIS A 213 -14.03 11.82 4.20
C HIS A 213 -14.64 10.73 5.09
N ARG A 214 -14.08 9.52 4.99
CA ARG A 214 -14.66 8.29 5.56
C ARG A 214 -14.81 8.28 7.08
N GLN A 215 -14.05 9.08 7.83
CA GLN A 215 -14.14 9.18 9.29
C GLN A 215 -14.27 10.64 9.76
N LEU A 216 -13.34 11.48 9.32
CA LEU A 216 -13.33 12.91 9.62
C LEU A 216 -14.56 13.64 9.06
N ASN A 217 -14.92 14.75 9.71
CA ASN A 217 -15.96 15.65 9.23
C ASN A 217 -15.37 16.71 8.28
N TYR A 218 -14.79 16.23 7.17
CA TYR A 218 -14.24 17.06 6.11
C TYR A 218 -14.84 16.65 4.77
N SER A 219 -15.09 17.62 3.89
CA SER A 219 -15.37 17.42 2.48
C SER A 219 -14.07 17.44 1.68
N CYS A 220 -14.04 16.66 0.62
CA CYS A 220 -12.92 16.63 -0.31
C CYS A 220 -12.97 17.89 -1.19
N VAL A 221 -12.00 18.80 -1.09
CA VAL A 221 -12.04 20.07 -1.83
C VAL A 221 -10.94 20.17 -2.86
N CYS A 222 -11.22 20.88 -3.95
CA CYS A 222 -10.30 21.08 -5.07
C CYS A 222 -9.96 22.56 -5.18
N PHE A 223 -8.71 22.86 -5.50
CA PHE A 223 -8.18 24.22 -5.60
C PHE A 223 -7.00 24.29 -6.56
N ARG A 224 -6.66 25.51 -7.00
CA ARG A 224 -5.61 25.76 -7.98
C ARG A 224 -4.22 25.71 -7.33
N PRO A 225 -3.17 25.41 -8.11
CA PRO A 225 -1.79 25.57 -7.66
C PRO A 225 -1.48 26.98 -7.13
N ASP A 226 -2.06 28.02 -7.73
CA ASP A 226 -1.86 29.43 -7.31
C ASP A 226 -2.36 29.70 -5.87
N ASP A 227 -3.37 28.96 -5.43
CA ASP A 227 -4.00 29.13 -4.12
C ASP A 227 -3.34 28.31 -3.01
N ILE A 228 -2.34 27.50 -3.32
CA ILE A 228 -1.75 26.54 -2.38
C ILE A 228 -1.14 27.22 -1.14
N GLU A 229 -0.59 28.44 -1.24
CA GLU A 229 -0.10 29.19 -0.08
C GLU A 229 -1.23 29.76 0.80
N ASN A 230 -2.40 29.97 0.20
CA ASN A 230 -3.59 30.49 0.86
C ASN A 230 -4.47 29.38 1.45
N PHE A 231 -4.16 28.11 1.14
CA PHE A 231 -4.93 26.98 1.63
C PHE A 231 -4.96 26.97 3.16
N ASP A 232 -6.15 26.83 3.72
CA ASP A 232 -6.35 26.53 5.13
C ASP A 232 -7.28 25.32 5.26
N ILE A 233 -7.04 24.48 6.27
CA ILE A 233 -7.81 23.25 6.46
C ILE A 233 -9.32 23.51 6.66
N SER A 234 -9.72 24.72 7.09
CA SER A 234 -11.12 25.13 7.17
C SER A 234 -11.85 25.11 5.83
N TRP A 235 -11.13 25.16 4.70
CA TRP A 235 -11.70 25.02 3.36
C TRP A 235 -12.43 23.68 3.19
N ALA A 236 -12.04 22.66 3.94
CA ALA A 236 -12.64 21.34 3.91
C ALA A 236 -13.86 21.20 4.85
N ASP A 237 -14.36 22.26 5.51
CA ASP A 237 -15.57 22.16 6.34
C ASP A 237 -16.81 21.85 5.47
N PRO A 238 -17.50 20.70 5.68
CA PRO A 238 -18.70 20.35 4.93
C PRO A 238 -19.83 21.39 4.97
N LYS A 239 -19.86 22.26 5.99
CA LYS A 239 -20.88 23.31 6.11
C LYS A 239 -20.55 24.56 5.30
N ASN A 240 -19.27 24.82 5.06
CA ASN A 240 -18.78 26.01 4.38
C ASN A 240 -17.49 25.72 3.62
N PHE A 241 -17.57 24.78 2.68
CA PHE A 241 -16.40 24.34 1.94
C PHE A 241 -15.96 25.40 0.92
N HIS A 242 -14.65 25.53 0.73
CA HIS A 242 -14.07 26.31 -0.35
C HIS A 242 -13.53 25.37 -1.41
N HIS A 243 -14.22 25.32 -2.55
CA HIS A 243 -13.95 24.38 -3.63
C HIS A 243 -14.33 25.00 -4.97
N GLU A 244 -13.47 24.79 -5.95
CA GLU A 244 -13.69 25.10 -7.36
C GLU A 244 -13.56 23.83 -8.22
N PRO A 245 -14.34 23.71 -9.31
CA PRO A 245 -14.25 22.59 -10.25
C PRO A 245 -13.02 22.71 -11.18
N VAL A 246 -11.85 22.99 -10.60
CA VAL A 246 -10.58 23.28 -11.30
C VAL A 246 -10.08 22.13 -12.17
N TYR A 247 -10.56 20.91 -11.95
CA TYR A 247 -10.25 19.76 -12.81
C TYR A 247 -10.83 19.90 -14.23
N THR A 248 -11.73 20.86 -14.46
CA THR A 248 -12.25 21.20 -15.79
C THR A 248 -11.31 22.11 -16.58
N ILE A 249 -10.29 22.66 -15.93
CA ILE A 249 -9.30 23.56 -16.54
C ILE A 249 -8.10 22.71 -16.96
N PHE A 250 -7.83 22.68 -18.27
CA PHE A 250 -6.68 21.98 -18.84
C PHE A 250 -6.35 22.51 -20.23
N GLU A 251 -5.14 22.21 -20.69
CA GLU A 251 -4.70 22.47 -22.06
C GLU A 251 -4.28 21.15 -22.72
N LYS A 252 -4.98 20.80 -23.80
CA LYS A 252 -4.73 19.54 -24.52
C LYS A 252 -3.36 19.59 -25.21
N GLY A 253 -2.53 18.57 -24.94
CA GLY A 253 -1.17 18.46 -25.44
C GLY A 253 -0.11 19.07 -24.51
N GLU A 254 -0.50 19.77 -23.44
CA GLU A 254 0.43 20.40 -22.49
C GLU A 254 1.39 19.38 -21.85
N ALA A 255 0.91 18.16 -21.60
CA ALA A 255 1.67 17.13 -20.90
C ALA A 255 2.39 16.13 -21.83
N ASP A 256 2.38 16.34 -23.15
CA ASP A 256 2.89 15.38 -24.12
C ASP A 256 4.42 15.20 -24.01
N GLU A 257 5.17 16.31 -23.91
CA GLU A 257 6.64 16.25 -23.78
C GLU A 257 7.04 15.55 -22.48
N LEU A 258 6.37 15.89 -21.37
CA LEU A 258 6.57 15.22 -20.07
C LEU A 258 6.25 13.72 -20.16
N ALA A 259 5.18 13.34 -20.86
CA ALA A 259 4.82 11.93 -21.06
C ALA A 259 5.91 11.15 -21.77
N GLU A 260 6.39 11.63 -22.93
CA GLU A 260 7.42 10.95 -23.73
C GLU A 260 8.75 10.86 -22.96
N LYS A 261 9.14 11.95 -22.28
CA LYS A 261 10.33 12.01 -21.43
C LYS A 261 10.26 11.01 -20.28
N ALA A 262 9.14 11.00 -19.55
CA ALA A 262 8.95 10.10 -18.43
C ALA A 262 8.89 8.63 -18.87
N LEU A 263 8.20 8.32 -19.98
CA LEU A 263 8.14 6.96 -20.54
C LEU A 263 9.53 6.45 -20.96
N SER A 264 10.36 7.33 -21.53
CA SER A 264 11.74 6.99 -21.92
C SER A 264 12.62 6.68 -20.69
N GLU A 265 12.55 7.49 -19.63
CA GLU A 265 13.44 7.37 -18.47
C GLU A 265 12.96 6.34 -17.42
N VAL A 266 11.64 6.19 -17.26
CA VAL A 266 11.03 5.31 -16.25
C VAL A 266 10.52 4.00 -16.86
N GLY A 267 9.89 4.06 -18.02
CA GLY A 267 9.10 2.97 -18.59
C GLY A 267 7.68 2.87 -17.99
N GLY A 268 6.81 2.15 -18.71
CA GLY A 268 5.38 2.04 -18.37
C GLY A 268 5.03 1.11 -17.21
N TYR A 269 3.81 1.28 -16.69
CA TYR A 269 3.15 0.41 -15.72
C TYR A 269 3.17 -1.06 -16.12
N PHE A 270 2.83 -1.40 -17.37
CA PHE A 270 2.77 -2.79 -17.84
C PHE A 270 4.13 -3.39 -18.13
N LYS A 271 5.19 -2.57 -18.32
CA LYS A 271 6.56 -3.09 -18.30
C LYS A 271 6.88 -3.63 -16.90
N ARG A 272 6.48 -2.91 -15.85
CA ARG A 272 6.57 -3.40 -14.47
C ARG A 272 5.66 -4.60 -14.24
N GLU A 273 4.46 -4.60 -14.82
CA GLU A 273 3.50 -5.70 -14.63
C GLU A 273 3.96 -6.98 -15.36
N ARG A 274 4.52 -6.89 -16.57
CA ARG A 274 5.24 -8.00 -17.24
C ARG A 274 6.49 -8.42 -16.46
N LEU A 275 7.26 -7.49 -15.90
CA LEU A 275 8.34 -7.85 -14.96
C LEU A 275 7.83 -8.54 -13.67
N THR A 276 6.53 -8.49 -13.37
CA THR A 276 5.88 -9.21 -12.27
C THR A 276 4.99 -10.39 -12.69
N SER A 277 4.63 -10.53 -13.98
CA SER A 277 3.68 -11.53 -14.50
C SER A 277 4.23 -12.39 -15.65
N SER A 278 5.31 -11.98 -16.30
CA SER A 278 6.16 -12.80 -17.16
C SER A 278 7.51 -13.02 -16.46
N SER A 279 7.65 -14.21 -15.88
CA SER A 279 8.89 -14.96 -16.03
C SER A 279 9.38 -14.84 -17.48
N GLU A 280 10.66 -14.52 -17.66
CA GLU A 280 11.37 -14.32 -18.94
C GLU A 280 11.43 -12.86 -19.42
N GLU A 281 12.27 -12.08 -18.74
CA GLU A 281 13.51 -11.52 -19.30
C GLU A 281 14.20 -10.72 -18.19
N ARG A 282 15.02 -11.43 -17.42
CA ARG A 282 15.89 -10.87 -16.40
C ARG A 282 17.34 -11.10 -16.82
N GLU A 283 17.72 -10.44 -17.89
CA GLU A 283 19.10 -10.01 -18.14
C GLU A 283 19.04 -8.47 -18.13
N GLU A 284 19.67 -7.71 -17.23
CA GLU A 284 20.86 -7.94 -16.44
C GLU A 284 20.73 -7.26 -15.06
N ARG A 285 20.79 -8.08 -14.00
CA ARG A 285 21.67 -7.92 -12.82
C ARG A 285 21.37 -9.10 -11.90
N LYS A 286 22.06 -10.21 -12.14
CA LYS A 286 22.28 -11.26 -11.14
C LYS A 286 22.90 -10.59 -9.92
N THR A 287 22.11 -10.40 -8.87
CA THR A 287 22.67 -10.47 -7.53
C THR A 287 22.44 -11.91 -7.10
N GLU A 288 23.53 -12.67 -6.97
CA GLU A 288 23.54 -14.05 -6.45
C GLU A 288 23.18 -14.10 -4.95
N GLU A 289 22.30 -13.22 -4.47
CA GLU A 289 22.13 -12.94 -3.05
C GLU A 289 20.68 -13.16 -2.60
N LEU A 290 20.53 -13.97 -1.55
CA LEU A 290 19.25 -14.15 -0.86
C LEU A 290 18.93 -12.89 -0.03
N GLY A 291 17.68 -12.43 -0.11
CA GLY A 291 17.23 -11.32 0.70
C GLY A 291 17.28 -11.61 2.21
N ARG A 292 17.55 -10.57 3.01
CA ARG A 292 17.63 -10.64 4.49
C ARG A 292 16.43 -11.31 5.16
N PHE A 293 15.23 -11.15 4.57
CA PHE A 293 13.99 -11.74 5.05
C PHE A 293 13.99 -13.27 4.85
N GLN A 294 14.40 -13.75 3.67
CA GLN A 294 14.55 -15.18 3.37
C GLN A 294 15.61 -15.81 4.27
N VAL A 295 16.76 -15.15 4.44
CA VAL A 295 17.83 -15.63 5.33
C VAL A 295 17.35 -15.70 6.78
N MET A 296 16.59 -14.70 7.26
CA MET A 296 16.02 -14.70 8.61
C MET A 296 15.04 -15.86 8.80
N ALA A 297 14.11 -16.03 7.85
CA ALA A 297 13.11 -17.09 7.93
C ALA A 297 13.75 -18.48 7.90
N LEU A 298 14.70 -18.71 6.99
CA LEU A 298 15.42 -19.96 6.85
C LEU A 298 16.18 -20.32 8.13
N LEU A 299 16.99 -19.38 8.66
CA LEU A 299 17.80 -19.65 9.85
C LEU A 299 16.93 -19.81 11.11
N GLN A 300 15.84 -19.06 11.26
CA GLN A 300 14.93 -19.22 12.40
C GLN A 300 14.13 -20.53 12.32
N ALA A 301 13.71 -20.96 11.12
CA ALA A 301 13.09 -22.26 10.93
C ALA A 301 14.09 -23.39 11.24
N ALA A 302 15.30 -23.34 10.69
CA ALA A 302 16.35 -24.32 10.96
C ALA A 302 16.71 -24.39 12.46
N ARG A 303 16.77 -23.23 13.14
CA ARG A 303 16.97 -23.12 14.59
C ARG A 303 15.85 -23.79 15.37
N CYS A 304 14.59 -23.49 15.03
CA CYS A 304 13.43 -24.11 15.68
C CYS A 304 13.45 -25.63 15.48
N PHE A 305 13.69 -26.09 14.26
CA PHE A 305 13.78 -27.52 13.95
C PHE A 305 14.86 -28.23 14.75
N LEU A 306 16.06 -27.64 14.88
CA LEU A 306 17.14 -28.21 15.70
C LEU A 306 16.78 -28.32 17.19
N LEU A 307 15.88 -27.48 17.69
CA LEU A 307 15.49 -27.45 19.09
C LEU A 307 14.24 -28.29 19.40
N THR A 308 13.36 -28.51 18.41
CA THR A 308 12.06 -29.18 18.62
C THR A 308 11.87 -30.46 17.82
N GLY A 309 12.58 -30.65 16.70
CA GLY A 309 12.40 -31.77 15.78
C GLY A 309 11.15 -31.68 14.88
N ASP A 310 10.33 -30.63 15.03
CA ASP A 310 9.07 -30.46 14.30
C ASP A 310 9.27 -29.51 13.11
N ILE A 311 9.23 -30.05 11.89
CA ILE A 311 9.47 -29.30 10.66
C ILE A 311 8.35 -28.33 10.31
N GLU A 312 7.10 -28.72 10.54
CA GLU A 312 5.93 -27.89 10.23
C GLU A 312 5.90 -26.69 11.19
N LYS A 313 6.13 -26.96 12.49
CA LYS A 313 6.24 -25.90 13.48
C LYS A 313 7.45 -24.99 13.22
N ALA A 314 8.56 -25.55 12.76
CA ALA A 314 9.74 -24.80 12.40
C ALA A 314 9.49 -23.82 11.24
N LYS A 315 8.81 -24.26 10.17
CA LYS A 315 8.41 -23.39 9.06
C LYS A 315 7.50 -22.25 9.54
N SER A 316 6.48 -22.58 10.31
CA SER A 316 5.57 -21.61 10.95
C SER A 316 6.36 -20.58 11.79
N PHE A 317 7.34 -21.05 12.58
CA PHE A 317 8.19 -20.20 13.43
C PHE A 317 9.12 -19.30 12.62
N GLY A 318 9.80 -19.84 11.61
CA GLY A 318 10.72 -19.08 10.76
C GLY A 318 10.03 -17.89 10.09
N LEU A 319 8.86 -18.12 9.47
CA LEU A 319 8.08 -17.05 8.85
C LEU A 319 7.61 -16.01 9.88
N ASN A 320 7.07 -16.47 11.01
CA ASN A 320 6.60 -15.61 12.09
C ASN A 320 7.73 -14.69 12.60
N ARG A 321 8.93 -15.23 12.83
CA ARG A 321 10.08 -14.43 13.29
C ARG A 321 10.57 -13.44 12.24
N ALA A 322 10.63 -13.83 10.98
CA ALA A 322 11.02 -12.90 9.92
C ALA A 322 10.07 -11.70 9.84
N ILE A 323 8.76 -11.92 9.96
CA ILE A 323 7.75 -10.85 10.03
C ILE A 323 7.93 -10.00 11.30
N PHE A 324 8.12 -10.63 12.46
CA PHE A 324 8.34 -9.92 13.72
C PHE A 324 9.55 -8.97 13.67
N TYR A 325 10.70 -9.44 13.17
CA TYR A 325 11.91 -8.62 13.05
C TYR A 325 11.79 -7.53 11.98
N ALA A 326 11.09 -7.79 10.88
CA ALA A 326 10.77 -6.76 9.90
C ALA A 326 9.91 -5.65 10.51
N TRP A 327 8.87 -6.01 11.27
CA TRP A 327 8.01 -5.06 11.97
C TRP A 327 8.73 -4.29 13.09
N ALA A 328 9.54 -4.97 13.92
CA ALA A 328 10.27 -4.36 15.03
C ALA A 328 11.29 -3.30 14.59
N LYS A 329 11.81 -3.40 13.36
CA LYS A 329 12.73 -2.42 12.77
C LYS A 329 12.09 -1.05 12.55
N HIS A 330 10.78 -0.98 12.32
CA HIS A 330 10.07 0.26 11.97
C HIS A 330 9.51 1.04 13.18
N ARG A 331 9.61 0.52 14.41
CA ARG A 331 8.92 1.11 15.58
C ARG A 331 9.81 1.54 16.74
N GLY A 332 11.14 1.45 16.61
CA GLY A 332 12.04 1.69 17.74
C GLY A 332 11.89 0.62 18.83
N VAL A 333 12.94 0.41 19.60
CA VAL A 333 13.06 -0.71 20.55
C VAL A 333 12.01 -0.58 21.67
N GLY A 334 10.99 -1.45 21.68
CA GLY A 334 9.98 -1.46 22.75
C GLY A 334 8.97 -2.61 22.76
N ALA A 335 8.86 -3.42 21.71
CA ALA A 335 7.97 -4.57 21.71
C ALA A 335 8.61 -5.77 22.42
N LYS A 336 8.36 -5.91 23.73
CA LYS A 336 8.77 -7.12 24.46
C LYS A 336 7.94 -8.31 23.98
N PRO A 337 8.55 -9.44 23.60
CA PRO A 337 7.81 -10.70 23.47
C PRO A 337 7.12 -11.05 24.80
N PRO A 338 6.05 -11.86 24.81
CA PRO A 338 5.39 -12.25 26.04
C PRO A 338 6.37 -12.95 26.99
N GLY A 339 6.82 -12.22 28.01
CA GLY A 339 7.80 -12.72 28.97
C GLY A 339 7.21 -13.83 29.84
N LYS A 340 8.05 -14.76 30.29
CA LYS A 340 7.69 -15.65 31.41
C LYS A 340 7.39 -14.75 32.62
N ARG A 341 6.12 -14.65 33.04
CA ARG A 341 5.76 -13.98 34.29
C ARG A 341 6.46 -14.71 35.44
N LYS A 342 7.47 -14.09 36.06
CA LYS A 342 7.79 -14.40 37.46
C LYS A 342 6.64 -13.85 38.30
N ALA A 343 6.12 -14.69 39.18
CA ALA A 343 4.95 -14.39 40.01
C ALA A 343 5.14 -13.09 40.80
N ALA A 344 4.30 -12.08 40.53
CA ALA A 344 4.08 -10.97 41.44
C ALA A 344 2.71 -10.30 41.17
N LYS A 345 1.85 -10.47 42.18
CA LYS A 345 0.65 -9.73 42.63
C LYS A 345 -0.39 -9.23 41.60
N ILE A 346 -1.60 -9.70 41.88
CA ILE A 346 -2.89 -9.56 41.21
C ILE A 346 -3.28 -8.09 41.06
N ARG A 347 -3.55 -7.68 39.83
CA ARG A 347 -4.52 -6.63 39.48
C ARG A 347 -5.47 -7.23 38.47
N GLU A 348 -6.73 -7.33 38.84
CA GLU A 348 -7.79 -7.88 38.01
C GLU A 348 -7.91 -7.06 36.71
N LYS A 349 -7.80 -7.76 35.59
CA LYS A 349 -8.15 -7.28 34.25
C LYS A 349 -9.13 -8.29 33.63
N PRO A 350 -9.95 -7.85 32.67
CA PRO A 350 -11.05 -8.66 32.12
C PRO A 350 -10.50 -9.94 31.50
N ILE A 351 -11.33 -10.97 31.45
CA ILE A 351 -11.04 -12.30 30.91
C ILE A 351 -10.53 -12.16 29.46
N GLU A 352 -9.21 -12.05 29.28
CA GLU A 352 -8.54 -12.30 28.00
C GLU A 352 -8.44 -13.82 27.87
N GLU A 353 -8.96 -14.37 26.77
CA GLU A 353 -8.71 -15.76 26.36
C GLU A 353 -7.22 -16.07 26.56
N GLU A 354 -6.91 -17.16 27.29
CA GLU A 354 -5.53 -17.59 27.55
C GLU A 354 -4.83 -17.93 26.22
N LYS A 355 -4.22 -16.91 25.59
CA LYS A 355 -3.48 -17.10 24.33
C LYS A 355 -2.33 -18.07 24.59
N LYS A 356 -2.39 -19.24 23.95
CA LYS A 356 -1.32 -20.25 24.01
C LYS A 356 -0.02 -19.63 23.49
N VAL A 357 1.09 -19.87 24.18
CA VAL A 357 2.41 -19.32 23.81
C VAL A 357 3.37 -20.45 23.49
N PHE A 358 4.04 -20.33 22.35
CA PHE A 358 5.13 -21.21 21.93
C PHE A 358 6.47 -20.56 22.24
N TYR A 359 7.41 -21.36 22.74
CA TYR A 359 8.74 -20.90 23.13
C TYR A 359 9.83 -21.60 22.34
N VAL A 360 10.77 -20.82 21.84
CA VAL A 360 12.08 -21.30 21.37
C VAL A 360 13.14 -20.66 22.27
N GLY A 361 13.53 -21.40 23.31
CA GLY A 361 14.39 -20.89 24.37
C GLY A 361 13.77 -19.73 25.14
N ASN A 362 14.36 -18.53 25.09
CA ASN A 362 13.80 -17.32 25.71
C ASN A 362 12.88 -16.50 24.77
N GLU A 363 12.68 -16.94 23.53
CA GLU A 363 11.83 -16.25 22.56
C GLU A 363 10.41 -16.80 22.59
N ALA A 364 9.42 -15.92 22.75
CA ALA A 364 8.01 -16.28 22.88
C ALA A 364 7.20 -15.79 21.68
N ALA A 365 6.26 -16.61 21.22
CA ALA A 365 5.34 -16.27 20.14
C ALA A 365 3.94 -16.85 20.41
N TYR A 366 2.90 -16.10 20.04
CA TYR A 366 1.52 -16.54 20.24
C TYR A 366 1.16 -17.66 19.26
N LEU A 367 0.31 -18.57 19.74
CA LEU A 367 -0.34 -19.61 18.95
C LEU A 367 -1.81 -19.29 18.75
N SER A 368 -2.30 -19.61 17.57
CA SER A 368 -3.72 -19.74 17.30
C SER A 368 -4.28 -21.03 17.90
N ASP A 369 -5.61 -21.15 17.94
CA ASP A 369 -6.29 -22.31 18.53
C ASP A 369 -5.96 -23.64 17.82
N ASP A 370 -5.73 -23.58 16.51
CA ASP A 370 -5.26 -24.68 15.65
C ASP A 370 -3.75 -24.91 15.71
N GLY A 371 -3.04 -24.23 16.63
CA GLY A 371 -1.66 -24.53 16.97
C GLY A 371 -0.61 -23.91 16.05
N TRP A 372 -0.94 -22.98 15.17
CA TRP A 372 0.03 -22.27 14.34
C TRP A 372 0.50 -20.97 14.97
N LEU A 373 1.72 -20.54 14.65
CA LEU A 373 2.20 -19.25 15.14
C LEU A 373 1.43 -18.09 14.52
N MET A 374 1.18 -17.04 15.30
CA MET A 374 0.45 -15.86 14.84
C MET A 374 1.09 -14.55 15.32
N ILE A 375 0.89 -13.50 14.54
CA ILE A 375 1.20 -12.10 14.89
C ILE A 375 -0.06 -11.27 14.61
N GLY A 376 -0.52 -10.52 15.61
CA GLY A 376 -1.83 -9.85 15.54
C GLY A 376 -2.94 -10.88 15.35
N ASN A 377 -3.70 -10.77 14.27
CA ASN A 377 -4.78 -11.70 13.89
C ASN A 377 -4.42 -12.60 12.69
N MET A 378 -3.16 -12.58 12.24
CA MET A 378 -2.71 -13.37 11.09
C MET A 378 -1.98 -14.63 11.56
N LYS A 379 -2.40 -15.79 11.04
CA LYS A 379 -1.71 -17.09 11.21
C LYS A 379 -0.54 -17.20 10.22
N GLN A 380 0.53 -17.89 10.62
CA GLN A 380 1.66 -18.22 9.76
C GLN A 380 1.74 -19.74 9.65
N THR A 381 1.21 -20.29 8.57
CA THR A 381 1.20 -21.74 8.34
C THR A 381 2.48 -22.20 7.63
N PRO A 382 2.80 -23.51 7.66
CA PRO A 382 3.89 -24.07 6.87
C PRO A 382 3.72 -23.82 5.37
N LYS A 383 2.49 -23.87 4.86
CA LYS A 383 2.16 -23.53 3.47
C LYS A 383 2.50 -22.08 3.13
N ASP A 384 2.28 -21.14 4.06
CA ASP A 384 2.67 -19.74 3.87
C ASP A 384 4.19 -19.59 3.80
N TYR A 385 4.93 -20.34 4.62
CA TYR A 385 6.39 -20.39 4.56
C TYR A 385 6.85 -20.94 3.20
N ASP A 386 6.25 -22.01 2.70
CA ASP A 386 6.63 -22.58 1.41
C ASP A 386 6.38 -21.59 0.25
N ASN A 387 5.22 -20.93 0.27
CA ASN A 387 4.84 -19.95 -0.74
C ASN A 387 5.73 -18.70 -0.74
N GLN A 388 6.18 -18.24 0.44
CA GLN A 388 6.90 -16.96 0.59
C GLN A 388 8.42 -17.10 0.69
N ILE A 389 8.90 -18.22 1.25
CA ILE A 389 10.31 -18.45 1.59
C ILE A 389 10.91 -19.50 0.67
N VAL A 390 10.35 -20.71 0.61
CA VAL A 390 10.90 -21.82 -0.21
C VAL A 390 10.94 -21.41 -1.68
N ARG A 391 9.84 -20.89 -2.21
CA ARG A 391 9.76 -20.41 -3.60
C ARG A 391 10.87 -19.41 -3.94
N ARG A 392 11.09 -18.42 -3.08
CA ARG A 392 12.09 -17.35 -3.31
C ARG A 392 13.54 -17.81 -3.09
N ILE A 393 13.76 -18.79 -2.21
CA ILE A 393 15.09 -19.40 -2.07
C ILE A 393 15.42 -20.22 -3.31
N ASN A 394 14.47 -21.02 -3.80
CA ASN A 394 14.61 -21.84 -5.01
C ASN A 394 14.94 -21.04 -6.28
N GLU A 395 14.56 -19.75 -6.32
CA GLU A 395 14.96 -18.83 -7.40
C GLU A 395 16.47 -18.56 -7.44
N VAL A 396 17.20 -18.79 -6.34
CA VAL A 396 18.64 -18.52 -6.20
C VAL A 396 19.45 -19.81 -6.02
N VAL A 397 19.00 -20.71 -5.13
CA VAL A 397 19.63 -22.01 -4.82
C VAL A 397 18.57 -23.03 -4.43
N PRO A 398 18.77 -24.35 -4.66
CA PRO A 398 17.84 -25.38 -4.18
C PRO A 398 17.59 -25.26 -2.67
N TYR A 399 16.33 -25.13 -2.28
CA TYR A 399 15.92 -24.89 -0.90
C TYR A 399 16.37 -26.01 0.02
N GLU A 400 16.28 -27.25 -0.44
CA GLU A 400 16.65 -28.46 0.29
C GLU A 400 18.14 -28.42 0.66
N GLU A 401 18.97 -27.92 -0.26
CA GLU A 401 20.39 -27.74 -0.02
C GLU A 401 20.67 -26.52 0.89
N ALA A 402 19.97 -25.41 0.68
CA ALA A 402 20.05 -24.24 1.55
C ALA A 402 19.63 -24.56 2.99
N TRP A 403 18.59 -25.39 3.16
CA TRP A 403 18.11 -25.92 4.43
C TRP A 403 19.17 -26.79 5.09
N ARG A 404 19.74 -27.75 4.36
CA ARG A 404 20.84 -28.59 4.87
C ARG A 404 22.02 -27.73 5.33
N LYS A 405 22.42 -26.75 4.53
CA LYS A 405 23.52 -25.82 4.83
C LYS A 405 23.22 -24.94 6.03
N ALA A 406 21.99 -24.45 6.17
CA ALA A 406 21.54 -23.73 7.35
C ALA A 406 21.64 -24.60 8.61
N ILE A 407 21.19 -25.86 8.56
CA ILE A 407 21.30 -26.79 9.68
C ILE A 407 22.76 -27.06 10.06
N GLU A 408 23.64 -27.32 9.08
CA GLU A 408 25.08 -27.51 9.31
C GLU A 408 25.73 -26.28 9.93
N TYR A 409 25.41 -25.10 9.42
CA TYR A 409 25.89 -23.84 9.97
C TYR A 409 25.46 -23.65 11.43
N LEU A 410 24.19 -23.91 11.74
CA LEU A 410 23.65 -23.75 13.09
C LEU A 410 24.21 -24.76 14.09
N LYS A 411 24.55 -25.98 13.66
CA LYS A 411 25.23 -26.99 14.50
C LYS A 411 26.60 -26.55 15.00
N GLY A 412 27.23 -25.57 14.33
CA GLY A 412 28.49 -24.98 14.76
C GLY A 412 28.39 -24.05 15.97
N PHE A 413 27.17 -23.73 16.45
CA PHE A 413 26.96 -22.84 17.57
C PHE A 413 26.52 -23.60 18.84
N PRO A 414 26.97 -23.17 20.03
CA PRO A 414 26.51 -23.72 21.30
C PRO A 414 24.99 -23.62 21.47
N LYS A 415 24.40 -24.60 22.18
CA LYS A 415 22.96 -24.66 22.41
C LYS A 415 22.42 -23.41 23.14
N ASP A 416 23.18 -22.78 24.03
CA ASP A 416 22.76 -21.55 24.71
C ASP A 416 22.66 -20.35 23.77
N VAL A 417 23.48 -20.28 22.71
CA VAL A 417 23.38 -19.27 21.64
C VAL A 417 22.10 -19.49 20.84
N LEU A 418 21.75 -20.75 20.54
CA LEU A 418 20.51 -21.08 19.84
C LEU A 418 19.26 -20.89 20.71
N LEU A 419 19.35 -21.01 22.04
CA LEU A 419 18.22 -20.77 22.93
C LEU A 419 17.99 -19.28 23.23
N ASP A 420 18.99 -18.42 23.05
CA ASP A 420 18.88 -16.99 23.33
C ASP A 420 18.62 -16.16 22.06
N GLN A 421 17.49 -15.44 22.04
CA GLN A 421 17.05 -14.59 20.94
C GLN A 421 18.11 -13.56 20.51
N GLN A 422 18.73 -12.86 21.47
CA GLN A 422 19.67 -11.77 21.18
C GLN A 422 21.03 -12.33 20.74
N LYS A 423 21.50 -13.41 21.38
CA LYS A 423 22.72 -14.09 20.93
C LYS A 423 22.53 -14.66 19.53
N PHE A 424 21.41 -15.32 19.24
CA PHE A 424 21.11 -15.80 17.90
C PHE A 424 21.12 -14.67 16.87
N PHE A 425 20.42 -13.56 17.14
CA PHE A 425 20.39 -12.44 16.20
C PHE A 425 21.78 -11.86 15.94
N ASN A 426 22.57 -11.61 16.99
CA ASN A 426 23.86 -10.92 16.88
C ASN A 426 25.01 -11.82 16.41
N GLN A 427 25.07 -13.07 16.86
CA GLN A 427 26.19 -13.97 16.63
C GLN A 427 25.95 -14.94 15.46
N VAL A 428 24.69 -15.26 15.16
CA VAL A 428 24.34 -16.26 14.13
C VAL A 428 23.80 -15.60 12.88
N TYR A 429 22.75 -14.79 13.00
CA TYR A 429 22.07 -14.20 11.85
C TYR A 429 22.84 -13.00 11.27
N LYS A 430 23.14 -11.98 12.09
CA LYS A 430 23.74 -10.72 11.66
C LYS A 430 25.04 -10.87 10.85
N PRO A 431 25.96 -11.81 11.16
CA PRO A 431 27.19 -11.99 10.39
C PRO A 431 27.02 -12.55 8.97
N VAL A 432 25.88 -13.18 8.67
CA VAL A 432 25.61 -13.85 7.37
C VAL A 432 24.36 -13.31 6.66
N ARG A 433 23.62 -12.38 7.26
CA ARG A 433 22.33 -11.89 6.74
C ARG A 433 22.38 -11.29 5.34
N ASP A 434 23.55 -10.79 4.94
CA ASP A 434 23.83 -10.13 3.66
C ASP A 434 24.68 -10.99 2.72
N SER A 435 25.19 -12.13 3.20
CA SER A 435 26.23 -12.91 2.51
C SER A 435 26.08 -14.41 2.75
N PHE A 436 24.84 -14.89 2.95
CA PHE A 436 24.56 -16.29 3.29
C PHE A 436 25.04 -17.25 2.19
N ILE A 437 24.84 -16.88 0.92
CA ILE A 437 25.26 -17.71 -0.21
C ILE A 437 26.78 -17.91 -0.21
N GLU A 438 27.55 -16.84 -0.02
CA GLU A 438 29.00 -16.90 0.01
C GLU A 438 29.53 -17.61 1.27
N ARG A 439 29.05 -17.21 2.46
CA ARG A 439 29.65 -17.62 3.74
C ARG A 439 29.11 -18.94 4.29
N VAL A 440 27.93 -19.37 3.88
CA VAL A 440 27.27 -20.56 4.42
C VAL A 440 27.04 -21.61 3.33
N TYR A 441 26.38 -21.22 2.24
CA TYR A 441 26.02 -22.17 1.18
C TYR A 441 27.24 -22.65 0.37
N LYS A 442 28.11 -21.74 -0.11
CA LYS A 442 29.30 -22.06 -0.93
C LYS A 442 30.51 -22.58 -0.13
N ARG A 443 30.48 -22.57 1.21
CA ARG A 443 31.63 -22.88 2.10
C ARG A 443 32.20 -24.30 1.95
N GLU A 444 31.50 -25.22 1.28
CA GLU A 444 32.03 -26.56 0.96
C GLU A 444 32.79 -26.65 -0.38
N LYS A 445 32.60 -25.71 -1.32
CA LYS A 445 33.27 -25.77 -2.64
C LYS A 445 34.74 -25.34 -2.61
N SER A 446 35.18 -24.64 -1.56
CA SER A 446 36.58 -24.21 -1.41
C SER A 446 37.49 -25.25 -0.75
N LEU A 447 36.94 -26.24 -0.03
CA LEU A 447 37.72 -27.31 0.61
C LEU A 447 37.88 -28.57 -0.27
N ARG A 448 37.06 -28.73 -1.31
CA ARG A 448 37.18 -29.84 -2.29
C ARG A 448 38.09 -29.54 -3.49
N LYS A 449 38.73 -28.37 -3.55
CA LYS A 449 39.69 -27.99 -4.61
C LYS A 449 41.16 -28.12 -4.19
N ILE A 450 41.44 -28.64 -3.00
CA ILE A 450 42.81 -28.78 -2.44
C ILE A 450 43.18 -30.25 -2.14
N TYR A 451 42.47 -31.23 -2.71
CA TYR A 451 42.94 -32.62 -2.74
C TYR A 451 42.70 -33.25 -4.09
#